data_AF-A0A1C3N431-F1
#
_entry.id   AF-A0A1C3N431-F1
#
_cell.length_a   1.000
_cell.length_b   1.000
_cell.length_c   1.000
_cell.angle_alpha   90.00
_cell.angle_beta   90.00
_cell.angle_gamma   90.00
#
_symmetry.space_group_name_H-M   'P 1'
#
loop_
_entity.id
_entity.type
_entity.pdbx_description
1 polymer ?
#
loop_
_entity_poly.entity_id
_entity_poly.type
_entity_poly.pdbx_seq_one_letter_code
_entity_poly.pdbx_strand_id
1 'polypeptide(L)'
;MTGGWHPETGPDGFLAETVQQARRVLDAEDGWPTYDTGLEFQGRAMRAMSETPEGAYAPDVPVGLYLIWGALTDEMDAPGRGSPEQDAAAVRRMKQAAAEWLTVVDSPDGRRAYLDRWVHEECGYARRET
;
A
#
# COMPACT_ATOMS: atom_id res chain seq x y z
N MET A 1 -4.99 -26.42 -21.16
CA MET A 1 -5.72 -25.58 -20.20
C MET A 1 -4.78 -24.46 -19.79
N THR A 2 -4.97 -23.25 -20.32
CA THR A 2 -4.10 -22.10 -20.09
C THR A 2 -4.47 -21.42 -18.77
N GLY A 3 -3.72 -21.71 -17.71
CA GLY A 3 -3.85 -21.03 -16.41
C GLY A 3 -3.39 -19.58 -16.53
N GLY A 4 -4.31 -18.63 -16.40
CA GLY A 4 -4.07 -17.19 -16.58
C GLY A 4 -4.35 -16.39 -15.29
N TRP A 5 -3.38 -15.53 -14.95
CA TRP A 5 -3.23 -14.52 -13.88
C TRP A 5 -3.24 -14.94 -12.39
N HIS A 6 -2.31 -14.39 -11.58
CA HIS A 6 -2.13 -14.78 -10.16
C HIS A 6 -1.38 -13.77 -9.27
N PRO A 7 -2.03 -13.18 -8.25
CA PRO A 7 -1.35 -12.61 -7.06
C PRO A 7 -2.13 -12.73 -5.72
N GLU A 8 -2.59 -13.88 -5.22
CA GLU A 8 -2.31 -15.26 -5.59
C GLU A 8 -3.60 -16.06 -5.90
N THR A 9 -4.43 -15.55 -6.82
CA THR A 9 -5.32 -16.31 -7.76
C THR A 9 -6.28 -15.39 -8.51
N GLY A 10 -6.27 -14.11 -8.18
CA GLY A 10 -7.21 -13.17 -8.71
C GLY A 10 -7.28 -11.95 -7.82
N PRO A 11 -8.17 -11.02 -8.15
CA PRO A 11 -8.23 -9.74 -7.47
C PRO A 11 -8.69 -9.85 -6.02
N ASP A 12 -9.59 -10.79 -5.72
CA ASP A 12 -10.00 -11.08 -4.35
C ASP A 12 -8.84 -11.70 -3.54
N GLY A 13 -8.00 -12.52 -4.19
CA GLY A 13 -6.77 -13.04 -3.60
C GLY A 13 -5.79 -11.92 -3.25
N PHE A 14 -5.59 -10.98 -4.16
CA PHE A 14 -4.77 -9.80 -3.91
C PHE A 14 -5.32 -8.96 -2.75
N LEU A 15 -6.63 -8.68 -2.74
CA LEU A 15 -7.25 -7.94 -1.64
C LEU A 15 -7.07 -8.66 -0.30
N ALA A 16 -7.26 -9.97 -0.25
CA ALA A 16 -7.03 -10.76 0.96
C ALA A 16 -5.56 -10.70 1.44
N GLU A 17 -4.59 -10.68 0.52
CA GLU A 17 -3.18 -10.46 0.86
C GLU A 17 -2.93 -9.07 1.42
N THR A 18 -3.53 -8.03 0.84
CA THR A 18 -3.38 -6.65 1.34
C THR A 18 -3.95 -6.50 2.76
N VAL A 19 -5.01 -7.24 3.09
CA VAL A 19 -5.54 -7.31 4.47
C VAL A 19 -4.53 -7.94 5.41
N GLN A 20 -3.92 -9.06 5.02
CA GLN A 20 -2.91 -9.71 5.83
C GLN A 20 -1.70 -8.80 6.05
N GLN A 21 -1.22 -8.12 5.00
CA GLN A 21 -0.09 -7.21 5.13
C GLN A 21 -0.41 -5.98 5.96
N ALA A 22 -1.58 -5.37 5.81
CA ALA A 22 -1.99 -4.27 6.67
C ALA A 22 -2.00 -4.67 8.16
N ARG A 23 -2.47 -5.89 8.48
CA ARG A 23 -2.39 -6.40 9.86
C ARG A 23 -0.95 -6.58 10.33
N ARG A 24 -0.06 -7.12 9.48
CA ARG A 24 1.37 -7.24 9.84
C ARG A 24 2.01 -5.89 10.13
N VAL A 25 1.69 -4.84 9.37
CA VAL A 25 2.17 -3.47 9.65
C VAL A 25 1.67 -2.95 11.00
N LEU A 26 0.41 -3.23 11.36
CA LEU A 26 -0.14 -2.84 12.66
C LEU A 26 0.52 -3.59 13.83
N ASP A 27 0.77 -4.89 13.64
CA ASP A 27 1.34 -5.77 14.66
C ASP A 27 2.88 -5.63 14.78
N ALA A 28 3.54 -5.05 13.78
CA ALA A 28 4.97 -4.84 13.78
C ALA A 28 5.41 -3.90 14.91
N GLU A 29 6.57 -4.19 15.48
CA GLU A 29 7.24 -3.27 16.40
C GLU A 29 7.57 -1.95 15.69
N ASP A 30 7.55 -0.86 16.46
CA ASP A 30 7.86 0.47 15.95
C ASP A 30 9.33 0.52 15.47
N GLY A 31 9.58 1.27 14.39
CA GLY A 31 10.91 1.42 13.79
C GLY A 31 11.12 0.49 12.60
N TRP A 32 12.31 -0.11 12.48
CA TRP A 32 12.69 -0.95 11.34
C TRP A 32 11.73 -2.11 11.02
N PRO A 33 11.14 -2.82 11.99
CA PRO A 33 10.17 -3.87 11.67
C PRO A 33 8.91 -3.33 10.95
N THR A 34 8.44 -2.13 11.31
CA THR A 34 7.35 -1.45 10.59
C THR A 34 7.79 -1.06 9.17
N TYR A 35 9.03 -0.60 9.00
CA TYR A 35 9.59 -0.33 7.67
C TYR A 35 9.64 -1.58 6.79
N ASP A 36 10.20 -2.68 7.30
CA ASP A 36 10.35 -3.93 6.55
C ASP A 36 8.99 -4.47 6.09
N THR A 37 7.98 -4.43 6.97
CA THR A 37 6.62 -4.85 6.62
C THR A 37 5.96 -3.92 5.59
N GLY A 38 6.19 -2.60 5.66
CA GLY A 38 5.77 -1.65 4.65
C GLY A 38 6.43 -1.89 3.29
N LEU A 39 7.73 -2.20 3.27
CA LEU A 39 8.50 -2.52 2.06
C LEU A 39 8.02 -3.82 1.41
N GLU A 40 7.70 -4.84 2.21
CA GLU A 40 7.05 -6.06 1.72
C GLU A 40 5.67 -5.78 1.10
N PHE A 41 4.89 -4.87 1.70
CA PHE A 41 3.61 -4.46 1.15
C PHE A 41 3.81 -3.82 -0.23
N GLN A 42 4.72 -2.85 -0.34
CA GLN A 42 5.07 -2.21 -1.60
C GLN A 42 5.48 -3.24 -2.66
N GLY A 43 6.36 -4.19 -2.30
CA GLY A 43 6.83 -5.24 -3.21
C GLY A 43 5.70 -6.13 -3.75
N ARG A 44 4.73 -6.48 -2.91
CA ARG A 44 3.54 -7.23 -3.34
C ARG A 44 2.64 -6.43 -4.28
N ALA A 45 2.42 -5.15 -3.96
CA ALA A 45 1.65 -4.27 -4.82
C ALA A 45 2.33 -4.08 -6.19
N MET A 46 3.65 -3.92 -6.22
CA MET A 46 4.45 -3.86 -7.44
C MET A 46 4.31 -5.14 -8.27
N ARG A 47 4.41 -6.31 -7.63
CA ARG A 47 4.26 -7.60 -8.31
C ARG A 47 2.86 -7.74 -8.92
N ALA A 48 1.81 -7.47 -8.15
CA ALA A 48 0.44 -7.51 -8.63
C ALA A 48 0.22 -6.54 -9.81
N MET A 49 0.78 -5.32 -9.72
CA MET A 49 0.77 -4.34 -10.82
C MET A 49 1.44 -4.90 -12.08
N SER A 50 2.63 -5.50 -11.98
CA SER A 50 3.36 -6.04 -13.13
C SER A 50 2.72 -7.28 -13.75
N GLU A 51 2.03 -8.08 -12.95
CA GLU A 51 1.40 -9.30 -13.42
C GLU A 51 0.02 -9.02 -14.04
N THR A 52 -0.68 -7.95 -13.64
CA THR A 52 -2.06 -7.63 -14.10
C THR A 52 -2.10 -7.42 -15.63
N PRO A 53 -2.92 -8.18 -16.40
CA PRO A 53 -3.03 -7.97 -17.84
C PRO A 53 -3.63 -6.60 -18.15
N GLU A 54 -3.06 -5.93 -19.13
CA GLU A 54 -3.55 -4.62 -19.58
C GLU A 54 -5.05 -4.70 -19.96
N GLY A 55 -5.87 -3.84 -19.37
CA GLY A 55 -7.32 -3.80 -19.59
C GLY A 55 -8.15 -4.80 -18.77
N ALA A 56 -7.53 -5.66 -17.95
CA ALA A 56 -8.22 -6.55 -17.01
C ALA A 56 -8.06 -6.04 -15.57
N TYR A 57 -9.19 -5.81 -14.90
CA TYR A 57 -9.30 -5.31 -13.52
C TYR A 57 -8.86 -3.86 -13.31
N ALA A 58 -9.56 -3.16 -12.40
CA ALA A 58 -9.33 -1.74 -12.12
C ALA A 58 -7.85 -1.51 -11.76
N PRO A 59 -7.04 -0.93 -12.65
CA PRO A 59 -5.58 -0.87 -12.51
C PRO A 59 -5.13 -0.02 -11.31
N ASP A 60 -6.06 0.66 -10.66
CA ASP A 60 -5.77 1.67 -9.64
C ASP A 60 -5.41 1.08 -8.27
N VAL A 61 -5.87 -0.14 -7.92
CA VAL A 61 -5.59 -0.67 -6.57
C VAL A 61 -4.12 -1.09 -6.41
N PRO A 62 -3.54 -1.97 -7.26
CA PRO A 62 -2.13 -2.30 -7.14
C PRO A 62 -1.21 -1.09 -7.32
N VAL A 63 -1.54 -0.21 -8.28
CA VAL A 63 -0.76 1.02 -8.54
C VAL A 63 -0.83 1.98 -7.36
N GLY A 64 -2.03 2.27 -6.84
CA GLY A 64 -2.20 3.20 -5.73
C GLY A 64 -1.54 2.68 -4.46
N LEU A 65 -1.68 1.38 -4.16
CA LEU A 65 -0.97 0.78 -3.02
C LEU A 65 0.55 0.81 -3.22
N TYR A 66 1.06 0.53 -4.42
CA TYR A 66 2.49 0.65 -4.72
C TYR A 66 3.01 2.08 -4.45
N LEU A 67 2.29 3.10 -4.89
CA LEU A 67 2.64 4.51 -4.67
C LEU A 67 2.60 4.89 -3.19
N ILE A 68 1.52 4.52 -2.48
CA ILE A 68 1.34 4.86 -1.06
C ILE A 68 2.46 4.23 -0.23
N TRP A 69 2.67 2.92 -0.38
CA TRP A 69 3.65 2.20 0.43
C TRP A 69 5.08 2.62 0.07
N GLY A 70 5.35 2.95 -1.19
CA GLY A 70 6.63 3.54 -1.59
C GLY A 70 6.90 4.90 -0.93
N ALA A 71 5.93 5.81 -0.95
CA ALA A 71 6.08 7.11 -0.30
C ALA A 71 6.27 6.98 1.23
N LEU A 72 5.56 6.05 1.86
CA LEU A 72 5.69 5.79 3.29
C LEU A 72 7.05 5.18 3.65
N THR A 73 7.57 4.24 2.85
CA THR A 73 8.92 3.70 3.06
C THR A 73 10.00 4.75 2.79
N ASP A 74 9.82 5.61 1.78
CA ASP A 74 10.74 6.71 1.49
C ASP A 74 10.78 7.73 2.64
N GLU A 75 9.62 8.05 3.23
CA GLU A 75 9.55 8.88 4.45
C GLU A 75 10.36 8.23 5.60
N MET A 76 10.34 6.90 5.67
CA MET A 76 11.09 6.15 6.66
C MET A 76 12.60 6.05 6.38
N ASP A 77 13.03 6.15 5.13
CA ASP A 77 14.44 6.06 4.69
C ASP A 77 15.07 7.45 4.41
N ALA A 78 14.31 8.54 4.58
CA ALA A 78 14.74 9.88 4.23
C ALA A 78 16.01 10.34 5.00
N PRO A 79 16.96 11.03 4.32
CA PRO A 79 18.13 11.60 4.97
C PRO A 79 17.75 12.57 6.11
N GLY A 80 18.37 12.40 7.28
CA GLY A 80 18.03 13.18 8.48
C GLY A 80 17.08 12.47 9.44
N ARG A 81 16.68 11.24 9.13
CA ARG A 81 16.13 10.22 10.04
C ARG A 81 17.05 9.88 11.21
N GLY A 82 16.47 9.39 12.31
CA GLY A 82 17.19 8.97 13.52
C GLY A 82 16.91 9.81 14.77
N SER A 83 16.05 10.82 14.69
CA SER A 83 15.44 11.38 15.90
C SER A 83 14.22 10.53 16.29
N PRO A 84 14.04 10.20 17.59
CA PRO A 84 12.91 9.40 18.05
C PRO A 84 11.54 9.95 17.61
N GLU A 85 11.39 11.27 17.55
CA GLU A 85 10.12 11.92 17.20
C GLU A 85 9.77 11.76 15.72
N GLN A 86 10.74 11.91 14.83
CA GLN A 86 10.53 11.69 13.39
C GLN A 86 10.28 10.21 13.10
N ASP A 87 11.07 9.33 13.72
CA ASP A 87 10.92 7.88 13.62
C ASP A 87 9.51 7.46 14.04
N ALA A 88 9.05 7.94 15.19
CA ALA A 88 7.70 7.70 15.68
C ALA A 88 6.62 8.32 14.78
N ALA A 89 6.83 9.48 14.17
CA ALA A 89 5.86 10.11 13.28
C ALA A 89 5.61 9.30 12.01
N ALA A 90 6.66 8.85 11.35
CA ALA A 90 6.51 8.04 10.14
C ALA A 90 5.95 6.64 10.44
N VAL A 91 6.33 6.03 11.58
CA VAL A 91 5.71 4.77 12.04
C VAL A 91 4.21 4.97 12.24
N ARG A 92 3.79 6.06 12.90
CA ARG A 92 2.37 6.39 13.06
C ARG A 92 1.66 6.53 11.71
N ARG A 93 2.28 7.17 10.72
CA ARG A 93 1.69 7.32 9.37
C ARG A 93 1.53 5.97 8.66
N MET A 94 2.53 5.08 8.73
CA MET A 94 2.38 3.71 8.20
C MET A 94 1.26 2.93 8.86
N LYS A 95 1.20 2.97 10.20
CA LYS A 95 0.13 2.29 10.96
C LYS A 95 -1.24 2.90 10.68
N GLN A 96 -1.32 4.22 10.48
CA GLN A 96 -2.55 4.89 10.09
C GLN A 96 -3.03 4.42 8.71
N ALA A 97 -2.16 4.41 7.70
CA ALA A 97 -2.50 3.91 6.37
C ALA A 97 -3.00 2.46 6.42
N ALA A 98 -2.31 1.58 7.16
CA ALA A 98 -2.72 0.20 7.35
C ALA A 98 -4.11 0.08 8.01
N ALA A 99 -4.34 0.82 9.11
CA ALA A 99 -5.61 0.79 9.82
C ALA A 99 -6.77 1.27 8.94
N GLU A 100 -6.58 2.39 8.24
CA GLU A 100 -7.59 2.94 7.36
C GLU A 100 -7.90 2.00 6.19
N TRP A 101 -6.88 1.38 5.58
CA TRP A 101 -7.06 0.39 4.53
C TRP A 101 -7.99 -0.76 4.97
N LEU A 102 -7.77 -1.29 6.19
CA LEU A 102 -8.60 -2.37 6.74
C LEU A 102 -10.08 -1.97 6.91
N THR A 103 -10.39 -0.69 7.06
CA THR A 103 -11.78 -0.22 7.17
C THR A 103 -12.50 -0.12 5.82
N VAL A 104 -11.76 -0.03 4.72
CA VAL A 104 -12.32 0.25 3.38
C VAL A 104 -12.14 -0.89 2.39
N VAL A 105 -11.25 -1.86 2.67
CA VAL A 105 -10.82 -2.91 1.73
C VAL A 105 -11.97 -3.71 1.12
N ASP A 106 -13.07 -3.93 1.84
CA ASP A 106 -14.23 -4.68 1.34
C ASP A 106 -15.20 -3.83 0.51
N SER A 107 -15.03 -2.50 0.50
CA SER A 107 -15.89 -1.55 -0.21
C SER A 107 -15.20 -0.99 -1.47
N PRO A 108 -15.70 -1.26 -2.69
CA PRO A 108 -15.13 -0.68 -3.91
C PRO A 108 -15.03 0.85 -3.89
N ASP A 109 -16.07 1.54 -3.43
CA ASP A 109 -16.08 3.00 -3.30
C ASP A 109 -15.14 3.48 -2.18
N GLY A 110 -15.10 2.74 -1.06
CA GLY A 110 -14.17 3.02 0.04
C GLY A 110 -12.71 2.91 -0.40
N ARG A 111 -12.35 1.83 -1.12
CA ARG A 111 -11.02 1.66 -1.69
C ARG A 111 -10.66 2.82 -2.61
N ARG A 112 -11.55 3.20 -3.53
CA ARG A 112 -11.32 4.31 -4.45
C ARG A 112 -11.09 5.63 -3.71
N ALA A 113 -11.92 5.96 -2.72
CA ALA A 113 -11.78 7.18 -1.93
C ALA A 113 -10.50 7.18 -1.08
N TYR A 114 -10.14 6.04 -0.50
CA TYR A 114 -8.88 5.86 0.22
C TYR A 114 -7.68 6.09 -0.70
N LEU A 115 -7.67 5.44 -1.86
CA LEU A 115 -6.56 5.53 -2.80
C LEU A 115 -6.42 6.95 -3.36
N ASP A 116 -7.51 7.60 -3.76
CA ASP A 116 -7.45 8.99 -4.26
C ASP A 116 -6.85 9.94 -3.21
N ARG A 117 -7.39 9.91 -1.98
CA ARG A 117 -6.90 10.77 -0.90
C ARG A 117 -5.45 10.47 -0.55
N TRP A 118 -5.10 9.21 -0.31
CA TRP A 118 -3.74 8.87 0.11
C TRP A 118 -2.71 9.16 -0.97
N VAL A 119 -2.97 8.78 -2.22
CA VAL A 119 -2.04 9.02 -3.33
C VAL A 119 -1.86 10.53 -3.55
N HIS A 120 -2.94 11.30 -3.59
CA HIS A 120 -2.88 12.69 -4.05
C HIS A 120 -2.70 13.72 -2.93
N GLU A 121 -3.32 13.51 -1.78
CA GLU A 121 -3.35 14.49 -0.69
C GLU A 121 -2.31 14.15 0.39
N GLU A 122 -2.17 12.88 0.76
CA GLU A 122 -1.24 12.47 1.82
C GLU A 122 0.18 12.22 1.30
N CYS A 123 0.32 11.63 0.10
CA CYS A 123 1.61 11.36 -0.54
C CYS A 123 2.00 12.44 -1.57
N GLY A 124 1.06 13.27 -2.01
CA GLY A 124 1.34 14.42 -2.89
C GLY A 124 1.58 14.09 -4.36
N TYR A 125 1.23 12.88 -4.83
CA TYR A 125 1.33 12.56 -6.26
C TYR A 125 0.31 13.36 -7.08
N ALA A 126 0.71 13.82 -8.26
CA ALA A 126 -0.20 14.57 -9.13
C ALA A 126 -1.39 13.71 -9.59
N ARG A 127 -2.58 14.32 -9.64
CA ARG A 127 -3.73 13.74 -10.34
C ARG A 127 -3.43 13.77 -11.84
N ARG A 128 -3.76 12.69 -12.55
CA ARG A 128 -3.66 12.72 -14.02
C ARG A 128 -4.61 13.79 -14.55
N GLU A 129 -4.06 14.75 -15.30
CA GLU A 129 -4.88 15.69 -16.05
C GLU A 129 -5.69 14.90 -17.09
N THR A 130 -7.00 15.14 -17.12
CA THR A 130 -7.94 14.47 -18.02
C THR A 130 -8.08 15.25 -19.32
#